data_AF-A0AAW2RL42-F1
#
_entry.id   AF-A0AAW2RL42-F1
#
_cell.length_a   1.000
_cell.length_b   1.000
_cell.length_c   1.000
_cell.angle_alpha   90.00
_cell.angle_beta   90.00
_cell.angle_gamma   90.00
#
_symmetry.space_group_name_H-M   'P 1'
#
loop_
_entity.id
_entity.type
_entity.pdbx_description
1 polymer ?
#
loop_
_entity_poly.entity_id
_entity_poly.type
_entity_poly.pdbx_seq_one_letter_code
_entity_poly.pdbx_strand_id
1 'polypeptide(L)' 'MSDESAQVLSLLPPYEGKSILELGAGIGRFTGELAKKSGQLIALDFIETVIKKVQCLL' A
#
# COMPACT_ATOMS: atom_id res chain seq x y z
N MET A 1 -9.90 1.04 8.47
CA MET A 1 -9.98 0.34 7.18
C MET A 1 -11.44 0.07 6.88
N SER A 2 -11.90 0.33 5.64
CA SER A 2 -13.26 -0.08 5.22
C SER A 2 -13.30 -1.57 4.90
N ASP A 3 -14.47 -2.19 5.03
CA ASP A 3 -14.66 -3.63 4.77
C ASP A 3 -14.24 -4.03 3.35
N GLU A 4 -14.50 -3.16 2.36
CA GLU A 4 -14.06 -3.37 0.97
C GLU A 4 -12.53 -3.47 0.84
N SER A 5 -11.79 -2.66 1.60
CA SER A 5 -10.32 -2.66 1.54
C SER A 5 -9.73 -3.94 2.13
N ALA A 6 -10.32 -4.43 3.22
CA ALA A 6 -9.93 -5.68 3.83
C ALA A 6 -10.20 -6.87 2.89
N GLN A 7 -11.34 -6.86 2.18
CA GLN A 7 -11.67 -7.88 1.19
C GLN A 7 -10.63 -7.91 0.06
N VAL A 8 -10.24 -6.76 -0.51
CA VAL A 8 -9.20 -6.70 -1.55
C VAL A 8 -7.87 -7.28 -1.03
N LEU A 9 -7.44 -6.90 0.17
CA LEU A 9 -6.20 -7.42 0.76
C LEU A 9 -6.24 -8.94 1.02
N SER A 10 -7.42 -9.50 1.28
CA SER A 10 -7.60 -10.95 1.48
C SER A 10 -7.44 -11.77 0.20
N LEU A 11 -7.61 -11.14 -0.97
CA LEU A 11 -7.46 -11.79 -2.29
C LEU A 11 -6.00 -11.80 -2.78
N LEU A 12 -5.11 -11.08 -2.12
CA LEU A 12 -3.70 -11.04 -2.52
C LEU A 12 -3.01 -12.39 -2.24
N PRO A 13 -2.07 -12.80 -3.11
CA PRO A 13 -1.22 -13.96 -2.80
C PRO A 13 -0.39 -13.68 -1.54
N PRO A 14 0.11 -14.70 -0.82
CA PRO A 14 0.95 -14.49 0.35
C PRO A 14 2.13 -13.55 0.05
N TYR A 15 2.28 -12.46 0.80
CA TYR A 15 3.28 -11.43 0.55
C TYR A 15 4.16 -11.06 1.76
N GLU A 16 4.01 -11.79 2.85
CA GLU A 16 4.78 -11.55 4.07
C GLU A 16 6.29 -11.71 3.82
N GLY A 17 7.07 -10.72 4.25
CA GLY A 17 8.52 -10.65 4.03
C GLY A 17 8.97 -10.41 2.59
N LYS A 18 8.05 -10.23 1.63
CA LYS A 18 8.39 -10.02 0.20
C LYS A 18 8.55 -8.54 -0.15
N SER A 19 9.21 -8.28 -1.27
CA SER A 19 9.26 -6.95 -1.89
C SER A 19 8.00 -6.70 -2.72
N ILE A 20 7.32 -5.59 -2.46
CA ILE A 20 6.06 -5.21 -3.10
C ILE A 20 6.20 -3.88 -3.82
N LEU A 21 5.61 -3.78 -5.00
CA LEU A 21 5.44 -2.55 -5.78
C LEU A 21 3.94 -2.23 -5.86
N GLU A 22 3.51 -1.16 -5.22
CA GLU A 22 2.14 -0.65 -5.28
C GLU A 22 2.08 0.47 -6.33
N LEU A 23 1.41 0.20 -7.45
CA LEU A 23 1.17 1.17 -8.52
C LEU A 23 -0.18 1.86 -8.32
N GLY A 24 -0.20 3.19 -8.34
CA GLY A 24 -1.41 3.97 -8.05
C GLY A 24 -1.75 3.98 -6.56
N ALA A 25 -0.73 4.15 -5.71
CA ALA A 25 -0.89 4.13 -4.25
C ALA A 25 -1.82 5.24 -3.73
N GLY A 26 -2.00 6.31 -4.51
CA GLY A 26 -2.87 7.41 -4.16
C GLY A 26 -2.51 8.02 -2.81
N ILE A 27 -3.51 8.17 -1.95
CA ILE A 27 -3.35 8.68 -0.57
C ILE A 27 -2.85 7.62 0.42
N GLY A 28 -2.56 6.39 -0.03
CA GLY A 28 -2.05 5.31 0.79
C GLY A 28 -3.11 4.44 1.45
N ARG A 29 -4.25 4.22 0.77
CA ARG A 29 -5.36 3.41 1.30
C ARG A 29 -4.93 1.97 1.64
N PHE A 30 -4.03 1.38 0.84
CA PHE A 30 -3.52 0.03 1.08
C PHE A 30 -2.07 0.03 1.56
N THR A 31 -1.30 1.05 1.23
CA THR A 31 0.13 1.17 1.55
C THR A 31 0.45 0.84 3.01
N GLY A 32 -0.29 1.41 3.96
CA GLY A 32 -0.04 1.16 5.38
C GLY A 32 -0.24 -0.30 5.80
N GLU A 33 -1.24 -0.99 5.24
CA GLU A 33 -1.49 -2.41 5.55
C GLU A 33 -0.49 -3.32 4.83
N LEU A 34 -0.10 -2.98 3.60
CA LEU A 34 0.95 -3.70 2.86
C LEU A 34 2.29 -3.60 3.60
N ALA A 35 2.66 -2.40 4.07
CA ALA A 35 3.90 -2.13 4.76
C ALA A 35 4.09 -2.96 6.03
N LYS A 36 3.00 -3.25 6.77
CA LYS A 36 3.06 -4.04 8.01
C LYS A 36 3.55 -5.48 7.80
N LYS A 37 3.30 -6.06 6.63
CA LYS A 37 3.64 -7.46 6.35
C LYS A 37 4.75 -7.62 5.31
N SER A 38 4.90 -6.67 4.39
CA SER A 38 5.96 -6.71 3.38
C SER A 38 7.35 -6.58 4.02
N GLY A 39 8.35 -7.20 3.42
CA GLY A 39 9.76 -6.93 3.79
C GLY A 39 10.24 -5.59 3.22
N GLN A 40 9.75 -5.23 2.03
CA GLN A 40 9.99 -3.93 1.39
C GLN A 40 8.73 -3.53 0.62
N LEU A 41 8.40 -2.24 0.65
CA LEU A 41 7.31 -1.67 -0.14
C LEU A 41 7.79 -0.43 -0.90
N ILE A 42 7.53 -0.40 -2.19
CA ILE A 42 7.64 0.80 -3.02
C ILE A 42 6.23 1.20 -3.41
N ALA A 43 5.78 2.36 -2.93
CA ALA A 43 4.51 2.96 -3.32
C ALA A 43 4.76 4.04 -4.37
N LEU A 44 4.05 3.95 -5.50
CA LEU A 44 4.19 4.87 -6.62
C LEU A 44 2.84 5.45 -6.99
N ASP A 45 2.79 6.77 -7.17
CA ASP A 45 1.71 7.45 -7.86
C ASP A 45 2.29 8.52 -8.79
N PHE A 46 1.57 8.82 -9.86
CA PHE A 46 1.93 9.84 -10.83
C PHE A 46 1.50 11.24 -10.37
N ILE A 47 0.55 11.33 -9.44
CA ILE A 47 0.10 12.61 -8.87
C ILE A 47 0.93 12.92 -7.62
N GLU A 48 1.94 13.79 -7.77
CA GLU A 48 2.88 14.15 -6.71
C GLU A 48 2.19 14.64 -5.42
N THR A 49 1.15 15.47 -5.55
CA THR A 49 0.42 16.03 -4.39
C THR A 49 -0.32 14.97 -3.59
N VAL A 50 -0.66 13.85 -4.23
CA VAL A 50 -1.39 12.74 -3.64
C VAL A 50 -0.40 11.79 -2.95
N ILE A 51 0.69 11.39 -3.62
CA ILE A 51 1.70 10.49 -3.02
C ILE A 51 2.44 11.13 -1.84
N LYS A 52 2.60 12.45 -1.81
CA LYS A 52 3.16 13.16 -0.65
C LYS A 52 2.38 12.91 0.64
N LYS A 53 1.10 12.55 0.57
CA LYS A 53 0.31 12.19 1.76
C LYS A 53 0.71 10.84 2.34
N VAL A 54 1.24 9.93 1.52
CA VAL A 54 1.74 8.62 1.95
C VAL A 54 3.04 8.76 2.73
N GLN A 55 3.90 9.70 2.35
CA GLN A 55 5.18 9.93 3.02
C GLN A 55 5.04 10.38 4.49
N CYS A 56 3.90 10.96 4.88
CA CYS A 56 3.62 11.29 6.27
C CYS A 56 3.11 10.10 7.12
N LEU A 57 2.81 8.95 6.51
CA LEU A 57 2.22 7.78 7.18
C LEU A 57 3.25 6.69 7.52
N LEU A 58 4.49 6.84 7.07
CA LEU A 58 5.62 5.93 7.32
C LEU A 58 6.67 6.62 8.18
#